data_AF-A0AAP8GFE9-F1
#
_entry.id   AF-A0AAP8GFE9-F1
#
_cell.length_a   1.000
_cell.length_b   1.000
_cell.length_c   1.000
_cell.angle_alpha   90.00
_cell.angle_beta   90.00
_cell.angle_gamma   90.00
#
_symmetry.space_group_name_H-M   'P 1'
#
loop_
_entity.id
_entity.type
_entity.pdbx_description
1 polymer ?
#
loop_
_entity_poly.entity_id
_entity_poly.type
_entity_poly.pdbx_seq_one_letter_code
_entity_poly.pdbx_strand_id
1 'polypeptide(L)'
;ATAINNINQADTNAEVDQAQQLGTKAINAIQPNIVKKPAALAQINQHYNAKLAEINATPDATNDEKNAAINTLNQDRQQAIESIKQANTNAEVDQAATVAENNIDAVQVDVVKKQAARDKITAEVAKRIEAVKQTPNATDEEKQAAVNKINQL
;
A
#
# COMPACT_ATOMS: atom_id res chain seq x y z
N ALA A 1 13.03 -13.64 44.61
CA ALA A 1 11.75 -14.24 44.17
C ALA A 1 10.90 -14.50 45.41
N THR A 2 9.66 -13.99 45.45
CA THR A 2 8.77 -14.10 46.62
C THR A 2 8.52 -15.54 47.05
N ALA A 3 8.42 -16.48 46.11
CA ALA A 3 8.25 -17.91 46.42
C ALA A 3 9.44 -18.53 47.18
N ILE A 4 10.68 -18.18 46.81
CA ILE A 4 11.89 -18.69 47.50
C ILE A 4 12.00 -18.09 48.90
N ASN A 5 11.63 -16.81 49.07
CA ASN A 5 11.55 -16.21 50.40
C ASN A 5 10.50 -16.90 51.29
N ASN A 6 9.34 -17.25 50.74
CA ASN A 6 8.29 -17.97 51.49
C ASN A 6 8.75 -19.37 51.91
N ILE A 7 9.55 -20.07 51.09
CA ILE A 7 10.15 -21.36 51.46
C ILE A 7 11.18 -21.19 52.58
N ASN A 8 12.04 -20.17 52.49
CA ASN A 8 13.07 -19.92 53.49
C ASN A 8 12.50 -19.50 54.86
N GLN A 9 11.27 -18.97 54.89
CA GLN A 9 10.56 -18.57 56.11
C GLN A 9 9.58 -19.63 56.61
N ALA A 10 9.42 -20.74 55.89
CA ALA A 10 8.54 -21.82 56.30
C ALA A 10 9.17 -22.62 57.45
N ASP A 11 8.42 -22.81 58.53
CA ASP A 11 8.86 -23.55 59.71
C ASP A 11 8.44 -25.03 59.64
N THR A 12 7.54 -25.37 58.72
CA THR A 12 6.99 -26.73 58.55
C THR A 12 7.03 -27.21 57.10
N ASN A 13 7.05 -28.54 56.92
CA ASN A 13 6.97 -29.15 55.58
C ASN A 13 5.70 -28.72 54.82
N ALA A 14 4.57 -28.55 55.50
CA ALA A 14 3.33 -28.13 54.87
C ALA A 14 3.41 -26.69 54.31
N GLU A 15 4.06 -25.79 55.03
CA GLU A 15 4.30 -24.41 54.58
C GLU A 15 5.28 -24.37 53.40
N VAL A 16 6.32 -25.22 53.43
CA VAL A 16 7.23 -25.40 52.28
C VAL A 16 6.46 -25.88 51.05
N ASP A 17 5.62 -26.91 51.19
CA ASP A 17 4.81 -27.47 50.09
C ASP A 17 3.86 -26.41 49.52
N GLN A 18 3.19 -25.64 50.39
CA GLN A 18 2.30 -24.57 49.98
C GLN A 18 3.04 -23.45 49.23
N ALA A 19 4.20 -23.02 49.75
CA ALA A 19 5.02 -21.98 49.12
C ALA A 19 5.54 -22.45 47.74
N GLN A 20 5.94 -23.72 47.61
CA GLN A 20 6.33 -24.31 46.34
C GLN A 20 5.17 -24.35 45.34
N GLN A 21 3.98 -24.79 45.78
CA GLN A 21 2.79 -24.87 44.93
C GLN A 21 2.38 -23.49 44.41
N LEU A 22 2.31 -22.49 45.29
CA LEU A 22 1.97 -21.11 44.92
C LEU A 22 3.02 -20.50 44.00
N GLY A 23 4.30 -20.71 44.29
CA GLY A 23 5.41 -20.25 43.45
C GLY A 23 5.36 -20.83 42.05
N THR A 24 5.16 -22.15 41.94
CA THR A 24 5.04 -22.85 40.65
C THR A 24 3.83 -22.35 39.86
N LYS A 25 2.69 -22.16 40.53
CA LYS A 25 1.48 -21.61 39.91
C LYS A 25 1.71 -20.19 39.39
N ALA A 26 2.35 -19.33 40.17
CA ALA A 26 2.65 -17.96 39.77
C ALA A 26 3.60 -17.91 38.56
N ILE A 27 4.65 -18.74 38.55
CA ILE A 27 5.58 -18.85 37.41
C ILE A 27 4.85 -19.31 36.15
N ASN A 28 4.02 -20.35 36.26
CA ASN A 28 3.25 -20.88 35.12
C ASN A 28 2.18 -19.90 34.59
N ALA A 29 1.77 -18.92 35.40
CA ALA A 29 0.84 -17.87 34.98
C ALA A 29 1.53 -16.72 34.22
N ILE A 30 2.87 -16.64 34.24
CA ILE A 30 3.60 -15.60 33.51
C ILE A 30 3.48 -15.87 32.01
N GLN A 31 3.02 -14.85 31.28
CA GLN A 31 2.93 -14.88 29.82
C GLN A 31 3.64 -13.65 29.24
N PRO A 32 4.25 -13.74 28.05
CA PRO A 32 4.79 -12.57 27.36
C PRO A 32 3.69 -11.55 27.02
N ASN A 33 4.01 -10.27 27.15
CA ASN A 33 3.14 -9.20 26.66
C ASN A 33 3.43 -8.94 25.17
N ILE A 34 2.45 -9.16 24.30
CA ILE A 34 2.59 -9.03 22.84
C ILE A 34 2.08 -7.66 22.39
N VAL A 35 3.00 -6.75 22.06
CA VAL A 35 2.65 -5.36 21.69
C VAL A 35 3.25 -4.94 20.34
N LYS A 36 4.52 -5.27 20.08
CA LYS A 36 5.28 -4.68 18.97
C LYS A 36 4.75 -5.06 17.58
N LYS A 37 4.56 -6.35 17.30
CA LYS A 37 4.08 -6.83 15.98
C LYS A 37 2.65 -6.34 15.65
N PRO A 38 1.66 -6.41 16.56
CA PRO A 38 0.34 -5.86 16.29
C PRO A 38 0.35 -4.37 15.96
N ALA A 39 1.16 -3.57 16.66
CA ALA A 39 1.29 -2.14 16.40
C ALA A 39 1.83 -1.87 14.99
N ALA A 40 2.92 -2.55 14.59
CA ALA A 40 3.49 -2.40 13.25
C ALA A 40 2.50 -2.80 12.14
N LEU A 41 1.77 -3.92 12.31
CA LEU A 41 0.75 -4.34 11.35
C LEU A 41 -0.40 -3.33 11.21
N ALA A 42 -0.80 -2.68 12.30
CA ALA A 42 -1.81 -1.63 12.26
C ALA A 42 -1.33 -0.40 11.48
N GLN A 43 -0.08 0.02 11.69
CA GLN A 43 0.54 1.13 10.94
C GLN A 43 0.61 0.83 9.44
N ILE A 44 1.07 -0.37 9.05
CA ILE A 44 1.11 -0.78 7.64
C ILE A 44 -0.29 -0.80 7.01
N ASN A 45 -1.31 -1.25 7.73
CA ASN A 45 -2.68 -1.22 7.22
C ASN A 45 -3.20 0.20 7.01
N GLN A 46 -2.89 1.13 7.91
CA GLN A 46 -3.23 2.53 7.74
C GLN A 46 -2.55 3.13 6.51
N HIS A 47 -1.25 2.87 6.35
CA HIS A 47 -0.45 3.36 5.23
C HIS A 47 -0.94 2.81 3.88
N TYR A 48 -1.22 1.50 3.83
CA TYR A 48 -1.81 0.84 2.67
C TYR A 48 -3.14 1.48 2.26
N ASN A 49 -4.03 1.76 3.22
CA ASN A 49 -5.35 2.35 2.93
C ASN A 49 -5.22 3.78 2.38
N ALA A 50 -4.29 4.58 2.91
CA ALA A 50 -4.00 5.90 2.39
C ALA A 50 -3.51 5.82 0.94
N LYS A 51 -2.53 4.95 0.67
CA LYS A 51 -1.99 4.75 -0.68
C LYS A 51 -3.04 4.23 -1.67
N LEU A 52 -3.89 3.31 -1.23
CA LEU A 52 -5.01 2.81 -2.04
C LEU A 52 -5.97 3.93 -2.43
N ALA A 53 -6.26 4.87 -1.52
CA ALA A 53 -7.09 6.02 -1.82
C ALA A 53 -6.43 6.95 -2.86
N GLU A 54 -5.12 7.20 -2.74
CA GLU A 54 -4.35 7.99 -3.74
C GLU A 54 -4.39 7.34 -5.14
N ILE A 55 -4.15 6.03 -5.23
CA ILE A 55 -4.22 5.29 -6.49
C ILE A 55 -5.62 5.42 -7.11
N ASN A 56 -6.67 5.21 -6.32
CA ASN A 56 -8.05 5.33 -6.79
C ASN A 56 -8.40 6.75 -7.23
N ALA A 57 -7.83 7.76 -6.56
CA ALA A 57 -8.02 9.17 -6.89
C ALA A 57 -7.16 9.65 -8.09
N THR A 58 -6.29 8.81 -8.64
CA THR A 58 -5.40 9.23 -9.74
C THR A 58 -6.24 9.70 -10.95
N PRO A 59 -6.13 10.99 -11.33
CA PRO A 59 -6.88 11.56 -12.44
C PRO A 59 -6.34 11.01 -13.77
N ASP A 60 -7.19 11.04 -14.79
CA ASP A 60 -6.90 10.55 -16.15
C ASP A 60 -6.56 9.06 -16.30
N ALA A 61 -6.11 8.38 -15.25
CA ALA A 61 -5.89 6.95 -15.23
C ALA A 61 -7.16 6.18 -15.61
N THR A 62 -6.95 5.13 -16.38
CA THR A 62 -7.93 4.08 -16.65
C THR A 62 -8.00 3.11 -15.47
N ASN A 63 -9.07 2.32 -15.42
CA ASN A 63 -9.20 1.29 -14.38
C ASN A 63 -8.10 0.23 -14.48
N ASP A 64 -7.64 -0.11 -15.68
CA ASP A 64 -6.57 -1.10 -15.87
C ASP A 64 -5.24 -0.60 -15.28
N GLU A 65 -4.89 0.67 -15.51
CA GLU A 65 -3.69 1.30 -14.95
C GLU A 65 -3.77 1.36 -13.41
N LYS A 66 -4.94 1.71 -12.85
CA LYS A 66 -5.17 1.68 -11.40
C LYS A 66 -5.06 0.27 -10.83
N ASN A 67 -5.69 -0.71 -11.48
CA ASN A 67 -5.68 -2.09 -11.04
C ASN A 67 -4.26 -2.68 -11.05
N ALA A 68 -3.43 -2.32 -12.04
CA ALA A 68 -2.03 -2.70 -12.05
C ALA A 68 -1.29 -2.20 -10.80
N ALA A 69 -1.45 -0.92 -10.45
CA ALA A 69 -0.85 -0.34 -9.24
C ALA A 69 -1.41 -0.97 -7.95
N ILE A 70 -2.72 -1.22 -7.88
CA ILE A 70 -3.37 -1.88 -6.72
C ILE A 70 -2.83 -3.31 -6.53
N ASN A 71 -2.55 -4.03 -7.62
CA ASN A 71 -1.97 -5.37 -7.54
C ASN A 71 -0.56 -5.33 -6.92
N THR A 72 0.29 -4.40 -7.37
CA THR A 72 1.62 -4.20 -6.76
C THR A 72 1.49 -3.82 -5.29
N LEU A 73 0.61 -2.86 -4.95
CA LEU A 73 0.37 -2.44 -3.57
C LEU A 73 -0.08 -3.61 -2.66
N ASN A 74 -0.92 -4.51 -3.18
CA ASN A 74 -1.34 -5.70 -2.44
C ASN A 74 -0.19 -6.69 -2.19
N GLN A 75 0.68 -6.88 -3.18
CA GLN A 75 1.86 -7.74 -3.05
C GLN A 75 2.83 -7.17 -1.99
N ASP A 76 3.10 -5.87 -2.04
CA ASP A 76 3.97 -5.20 -1.06
C ASP A 76 3.42 -5.30 0.37
N ARG A 77 2.10 -5.12 0.55
CA ARG A 77 1.47 -5.33 1.86
C ARG A 77 1.59 -6.77 2.34
N GLN A 78 1.40 -7.75 1.46
CA GLN A 78 1.53 -9.16 1.83
C GLN A 78 2.95 -9.48 2.29
N GLN A 79 3.96 -9.04 1.53
CA GLN A 79 5.37 -9.21 1.88
C GLN A 79 5.70 -8.54 3.22
N ALA A 80 5.15 -7.35 3.49
CA ALA A 80 5.31 -6.66 4.77
C ALA A 80 4.77 -7.47 5.95
N ILE A 81 3.54 -8.00 5.81
CA ILE A 81 2.89 -8.82 6.85
C ILE A 81 3.72 -10.07 7.16
N GLU A 82 4.22 -10.75 6.12
CA GLU A 82 5.06 -11.94 6.28
C GLU A 82 6.39 -11.61 6.97
N SER A 83 7.03 -10.52 6.57
CA SER A 83 8.31 -10.08 7.17
C SER A 83 8.15 -9.73 8.66
N ILE A 84 7.10 -9.01 9.04
CA ILE A 84 6.80 -8.68 10.44
C ILE A 84 6.48 -9.94 11.25
N LYS A 85 5.77 -10.91 10.66
CA LYS A 85 5.49 -12.20 11.33
C LYS A 85 6.77 -12.97 11.61
N GLN A 86 7.73 -12.97 10.69
CA GLN A 86 9.00 -13.71 10.80
C GLN A 86 10.03 -13.03 11.72
N ALA A 87 9.95 -11.73 11.95
CA ALA A 87 10.85 -10.99 12.85
C ALA A 87 10.86 -11.56 14.28
N ASN A 88 12.03 -11.72 14.89
CA ASN A 88 12.20 -12.27 16.25
C ASN A 88 12.50 -11.20 17.28
N THR A 89 12.97 -10.03 16.84
CA THR A 89 13.33 -8.90 17.70
C THR A 89 12.52 -7.65 17.35
N ASN A 90 12.46 -6.70 18.28
CA ASN A 90 11.82 -5.41 18.02
C ASN A 90 12.51 -4.65 16.87
N ALA A 91 13.84 -4.74 16.76
CA ALA A 91 14.59 -4.08 15.70
C ALA A 91 14.27 -4.67 14.31
N GLU A 92 14.10 -5.99 14.20
CA GLU A 92 13.66 -6.61 12.94
C GLU A 92 12.23 -6.23 12.59
N VAL A 93 11.33 -6.07 13.57
CA VAL A 93 9.97 -5.57 13.32
C VAL A 93 10.01 -4.13 12.80
N ASP A 94 10.84 -3.28 13.40
CA ASP A 94 11.00 -1.88 12.96
C ASP A 94 11.57 -1.80 11.55
N GLN A 95 12.62 -2.59 11.26
CA GLN A 95 13.20 -2.67 9.92
C GLN A 95 12.19 -3.16 8.88
N ALA A 96 11.42 -4.20 9.19
CA ALA A 96 10.39 -4.71 8.29
C ALA A 96 9.29 -3.68 8.03
N ALA A 97 8.88 -2.92 9.06
CA ALA A 97 7.92 -1.84 8.92
C ALA A 97 8.45 -0.71 8.03
N THR A 98 9.69 -0.24 8.23
CA THR A 98 10.29 0.81 7.40
C THR A 98 10.42 0.39 5.93
N VAL A 99 10.84 -0.85 5.66
CA VAL A 99 10.91 -1.37 4.29
C VAL A 99 9.52 -1.39 3.65
N ALA A 100 8.51 -1.83 4.40
CA ALA A 100 7.14 -1.88 3.91
C ALA A 100 6.55 -0.50 3.61
N GLU A 101 6.78 0.49 4.47
CA GLU A 101 6.35 1.88 4.23
C GLU A 101 6.96 2.43 2.93
N ASN A 102 8.27 2.26 2.74
CA ASN A 102 8.96 2.70 1.53
C ASN A 102 8.42 2.03 0.26
N ASN A 103 8.18 0.71 0.30
CA ASN A 103 7.65 -0.02 -0.85
C ASN A 103 6.23 0.44 -1.19
N ILE A 104 5.36 0.58 -0.17
CA ILE A 104 4.00 1.09 -0.33
C ILE A 104 4.01 2.50 -0.96
N ASP A 105 4.89 3.39 -0.49
CA ASP A 105 5.01 4.75 -1.03
C ASP A 105 5.48 4.80 -2.47
N ALA A 106 6.36 3.87 -2.85
CA ALA A 106 6.91 3.79 -4.20
C ALA A 106 5.89 3.37 -5.26
N VAL A 107 4.73 2.81 -4.87
CA VAL A 107 3.69 2.42 -5.84
C VAL A 107 3.12 3.66 -6.53
N GLN A 108 3.09 3.62 -7.86
CA GLN A 108 2.56 4.69 -8.71
C GLN A 108 1.64 4.13 -9.79
N VAL A 109 0.71 4.97 -10.26
CA VAL A 109 -0.15 4.66 -11.41
C VAL A 109 0.49 5.23 -12.66
N ASP A 110 0.70 4.38 -13.67
CA ASP A 110 1.20 4.80 -14.97
C ASP A 110 0.04 5.31 -15.84
N VAL A 111 -0.02 6.62 -16.08
CA VAL A 111 -1.15 7.27 -16.78
C VAL A 111 -0.79 7.55 -18.23
N VAL A 112 -1.08 6.60 -19.12
CA VAL A 112 -0.62 6.67 -20.51
C VAL A 112 -1.74 6.55 -21.53
N LYS A 113 -2.78 5.77 -21.24
CA LYS A 113 -3.74 5.33 -22.26
C LYS A 113 -4.55 6.48 -22.85
N LYS A 114 -5.10 7.36 -22.00
CA LYS A 114 -5.89 8.51 -22.46
C LYS A 114 -5.03 9.56 -23.15
N GLN A 115 -3.84 9.84 -22.62
CA GLN A 115 -2.93 10.80 -23.23
C GLN A 115 -2.53 10.36 -24.64
N ALA A 116 -2.12 9.09 -24.80
CA ALA A 116 -1.78 8.54 -26.11
C ALA A 116 -2.97 8.56 -27.10
N ALA A 117 -4.22 8.43 -26.62
CA ALA A 117 -5.40 8.57 -27.47
C ALA A 117 -5.64 10.02 -27.90
N ARG A 118 -5.50 10.99 -26.98
CA ARG A 118 -5.59 12.43 -27.30
C ARG A 118 -4.55 12.82 -28.34
N ASP A 119 -3.30 12.41 -28.15
CA ASP A 119 -2.20 12.73 -29.06
C ASP A 119 -2.46 12.19 -30.48
N LYS A 120 -3.00 10.97 -30.59
CA LYS A 120 -3.38 10.36 -31.88
C LYS A 120 -4.49 11.14 -32.58
N ILE A 121 -5.51 11.57 -31.85
CA ILE A 121 -6.62 12.35 -32.42
C ILE A 121 -6.10 13.72 -32.87
N THR A 122 -5.31 14.41 -32.04
CA THR A 122 -4.71 15.71 -32.39
C THR A 122 -3.85 15.60 -33.66
N ALA A 123 -3.06 14.54 -33.80
CA ALA A 123 -2.27 14.30 -35.01
C ALA A 123 -3.14 14.08 -36.27
N GLU A 124 -4.22 13.29 -36.16
CA GLU A 124 -5.12 13.05 -37.29
C GLU A 124 -5.93 14.30 -37.67
N VAL A 125 -6.34 15.11 -36.69
CA VAL A 125 -6.98 16.42 -36.93
C VAL A 125 -6.05 17.33 -37.73
N ALA A 126 -4.79 17.46 -37.32
CA ALA A 126 -3.81 18.29 -38.03
C ALA A 126 -3.60 17.81 -39.48
N LYS A 127 -3.45 16.49 -39.68
CA LYS A 127 -3.33 15.88 -41.00
C LYS A 127 -4.56 16.14 -41.87
N ARG A 128 -5.76 16.05 -41.30
CA ARG A 128 -7.00 16.27 -42.05
C ARG A 128 -7.17 17.72 -42.45
N ILE A 129 -6.83 18.68 -41.58
CA ILE A 129 -6.84 20.11 -41.90
C ILE A 129 -5.90 20.40 -43.09
N GLU A 130 -4.70 19.83 -43.09
CA GLU A 130 -3.75 20.03 -44.20
C GLU A 130 -4.30 19.45 -45.51
N ALA A 131 -4.84 18.23 -45.48
CA ALA A 131 -5.47 17.63 -46.65
C ALA A 131 -6.64 18.46 -47.19
N VAL A 132 -7.46 19.06 -46.31
CA VAL A 132 -8.56 19.95 -46.71
C VAL A 132 -8.03 21.21 -47.39
N LYS A 133 -7.00 21.86 -46.83
CA LYS A 133 -6.38 23.07 -47.43
C LYS A 133 -5.84 22.81 -48.84
N GLN A 134 -5.33 21.61 -49.08
CA GLN A 134 -4.79 21.17 -50.37
C GLN A 134 -5.86 20.66 -51.37
N THR A 135 -7.15 20.68 -51.02
CA THR A 135 -8.22 20.21 -51.93
C THR A 135 -8.24 21.08 -53.20
N PRO A 136 -8.00 20.49 -54.40
CA PRO A 136 -8.06 21.24 -55.65
C PRO A 136 -9.51 21.57 -56.02
N ASN A 137 -9.71 22.67 -56.73
CA ASN A 137 -11.02 23.17 -57.19
C ASN A 137 -12.03 23.56 -56.10
N ALA A 138 -11.68 23.49 -54.81
CA ALA A 138 -12.48 24.03 -53.72
C ALA A 138 -12.13 25.50 -53.46
N THR A 139 -13.14 26.34 -53.17
CA THR A 139 -12.91 27.73 -52.77
C THR A 139 -12.35 27.83 -51.35
N ASP A 140 -11.82 29.00 -51.00
CA ASP A 140 -11.30 29.22 -49.65
C ASP A 140 -12.41 29.17 -48.59
N GLU A 141 -13.63 29.62 -48.92
CA GLU A 141 -14.79 29.54 -48.05
C GLU A 141 -15.20 28.08 -47.77
N GLU A 142 -15.19 27.23 -48.79
CA GLU A 142 -15.50 25.80 -48.66
C GLU A 142 -14.45 25.09 -47.79
N LYS A 143 -13.16 25.39 -48.00
CA LYS A 143 -12.07 24.84 -47.18
C LYS A 143 -12.17 25.32 -45.73
N GLN A 144 -12.44 26.60 -45.52
CA GLN A 144 -12.56 27.15 -44.17
C GLN A 144 -13.77 26.57 -43.44
N ALA A 145 -14.91 26.39 -44.13
CA ALA A 145 -16.08 25.72 -43.56
C ALA A 145 -15.75 24.28 -43.13
N ALA A 146 -14.99 23.54 -43.93
CA ALA A 146 -14.55 22.19 -43.60
C ALA A 146 -13.55 22.16 -42.42
N VAL A 147 -12.57 23.07 -42.37
CA VAL A 147 -11.64 23.22 -41.24
C VAL A 147 -12.39 23.56 -39.96
N ASN A 148 -13.35 24.49 -40.02
CA ASN A 148 -14.18 24.84 -38.87
C ASN A 148 -14.97 23.63 -38.36
N LYS A 149 -15.51 22.80 -39.26
CA LYS A 149 -16.21 21.58 -38.89
C LYS A 149 -15.30 20.54 -38.24
N ILE A 150 -14.04 20.44 -38.68
CA ILE A 150 -13.04 19.56 -38.05
C ILE A 150 -12.70 20.04 -36.64
N ASN A 151 -12.51 21.34 -36.44
CA ASN A 151 -12.17 21.93 -35.13
C ASN A 151 -13.32 21.88 -34.11
N GLN A 152 -14.53 21.51 -34.53
CA GLN A 152 -15.72 21.38 -33.68
C GLN A 152 -16.01 19.94 -33.22
N LEU A 153 -15.22 18.96 -33.69
CA LEU A 153 -15.31 17.55 -33.28
C LEU A 153 -14.48 17.31 -32.01
#